data_AF-A0A1E7QJY0-F1
#
_entry.id   AF-A0A1E7QJY0-F1
#
_cell.length_a   1.000
_cell.length_b   1.000
_cell.length_c   1.000
_cell.angle_alpha   90.00
_cell.angle_beta   90.00
_cell.angle_gamma   90.00
#
_symmetry.space_group_name_H-M   'P 1'
#
loop_
_entity.id
_entity.type
_entity.pdbx_description
1 polymer ?
#
loop_
_entity_poly.entity_id
_entity_poly.type
_entity_poly.pdbx_seq_one_letter_code
_entity_poly.pdbx_strand_id
1 'polypeptide(L)' 'MQEIKFSEAQEIKVNSKKVCCNGRNGNDGDSSGHPIIYLDVEEEEPTRCPYCSQVFVYDCTVEQIELTE' A
#
# COMPACT_ATOMS: atom_id res chain seq x y z
N MET A 1 4.82 31.39 -9.94
CA MET A 1 5.15 30.33 -8.96
C MET A 1 4.50 29.06 -9.47
N GLN A 2 5.29 28.04 -9.82
CA GLN A 2 4.79 26.80 -10.38
C GLN A 2 4.10 25.96 -9.30
N GLU A 3 2.98 25.37 -9.67
CA GLU A 3 2.17 24.48 -8.84
C GLU A 3 2.92 23.18 -8.58
N ILE A 4 3.03 22.81 -7.30
CA ILE A 4 3.65 21.56 -6.87
C ILE A 4 2.69 20.43 -7.28
N LYS A 5 3.07 19.65 -8.29
CA LYS A 5 2.42 18.37 -8.59
C LYS A 5 2.67 17.43 -7.42
N PHE A 6 1.70 17.35 -6.51
CA PHE A 6 1.62 16.31 -5.49
C PHE A 6 1.39 15.00 -6.24
N SER A 7 2.45 14.23 -6.47
CA SER A 7 2.34 12.89 -7.05
C SER A 7 1.52 12.03 -6.09
N GLU A 8 0.28 11.73 -6.46
CA GLU A 8 -0.62 10.84 -5.71
C GLU A 8 0.06 9.47 -5.58
N ALA A 9 0.63 9.19 -4.40
CA ALA A 9 1.02 7.84 -4.05
C ALA A 9 -0.27 7.00 -4.03
N GLN A 10 -0.33 5.94 -4.85
CA GLN A 10 -1.50 5.09 -4.93
C GLN A 10 -1.62 4.27 -3.63
N GLU A 11 -2.63 4.60 -2.84
CA GLU A 11 -3.00 3.86 -1.63
C GLU A 11 -3.83 2.62 -1.98
N ILE A 12 -3.43 1.46 -1.46
CA ILE A 12 -4.05 0.16 -1.68
C ILE A 12 -4.48 -0.39 -0.32
N LYS A 13 -5.80 -0.51 -0.12
CA LYS A 13 -6.36 -1.11 1.09
C LYS A 13 -6.25 -2.62 1.02
N VAL A 14 -5.74 -3.23 2.09
CA VAL A 14 -5.56 -4.67 2.20
C VAL A 14 -6.13 -5.18 3.52
N ASN A 15 -6.72 -6.38 3.50
CA ASN A 15 -7.27 -7.02 4.69
C ASN A 15 -6.29 -8.02 5.34
N SER A 16 -5.05 -8.07 4.85
CA SER A 16 -4.04 -9.05 5.21
C SER A 16 -2.75 -8.34 5.61
N LYS A 17 -2.17 -8.76 6.74
CA LYS A 17 -0.86 -8.28 7.21
C LYS A 17 0.31 -8.75 6.34
N LYS A 18 0.07 -9.62 5.37
CA LYS A 18 1.08 -10.04 4.39
C LYS A 18 0.54 -9.80 3.01
N VAL A 19 1.21 -8.94 2.26
CA VAL A 19 0.83 -8.59 0.89
C VAL A 19 1.96 -8.93 -0.06
N CYS A 20 1.61 -9.18 -1.32
CA CYS A 20 2.60 -9.30 -2.38
C CYS A 20 2.47 -8.12 -3.34
N CYS A 21 3.61 -7.51 -3.68
CA CYS A 21 3.69 -6.51 -4.74
C CYS A 21 4.42 -7.14 -5.93
N ASN A 22 3.79 -7.13 -7.10
CA ASN A 22 4.27 -7.81 -8.31
C ASN A 22 4.91 -6.86 -9.33
N GLY A 23 5.23 -5.62 -8.93
CA GLY A 23 5.86 -4.66 -9.83
C GLY A 23 4.93 -4.00 -10.85
N ARG A 24 3.63 -4.31 -10.85
CA ARG A 24 2.69 -3.80 -11.85
C ARG A 24 2.11 -2.46 -11.41
N ASN A 25 2.84 -1.38 -11.67
CA ASN A 25 2.29 -0.04 -11.58
C ASN A 25 1.31 0.16 -12.75
N GLY A 26 0.13 0.77 -12.53
CA GLY A 26 -0.96 0.91 -13.51
C GLY A 26 -0.67 1.79 -14.75
N ASN A 27 0.61 2.04 -15.02
CA ASN A 27 1.10 2.70 -16.22
C ASN A 27 1.83 1.63 -17.04
N ASP A 28 1.14 1.05 -18.03
CA ASP A 28 1.64 0.04 -18.99
C ASP A 28 2.78 0.60 -19.89
N GLY A 29 3.85 1.12 -19.30
CA GLY A 29 4.94 1.79 -20.01
C GLY A 29 6.21 2.04 -19.20
N ASP A 30 6.19 1.90 -17.87
CA ASP A 30 7.42 2.04 -17.07
C ASP A 30 8.08 0.66 -16.90
N SER A 31 9.23 0.46 -17.55
CA SER A 31 9.98 -0.82 -17.54
C SER A 31 10.66 -1.13 -16.19
N SER A 32 10.23 -0.48 -15.11
CA SER A 32 10.73 -0.61 -13.75
C SER A 32 9.88 -1.58 -12.89
N GLY A 33 9.29 -2.61 -13.51
CA GLY A 33 8.65 -3.69 -12.78
C GLY A 33 9.68 -4.51 -11.99
N HIS A 34 9.47 -4.65 -10.68
CA HIS A 34 10.31 -5.47 -9.79
C HIS A 34 9.76 -6.90 -9.66
N PRO A 35 10.58 -7.89 -9.27
CA PRO A 35 10.10 -9.25 -8.98
C PRO A 35 9.09 -9.24 -7.82
N ILE A 36 8.28 -10.29 -7.71
CA ILE A 36 7.30 -10.42 -6.62
C ILE A 36 8.04 -10.35 -5.28
N ILE A 37 7.69 -9.36 -4.47
CA ILE A 37 8.15 -9.24 -3.08
C ILE A 37 6.96 -9.40 -2.14
N TYR A 38 7.24 -9.86 -0.93
CA TYR A 38 6.29 -9.92 0.15
C TYR A 38 6.61 -8.82 1.14
N LEU A 39 5.60 -8.07 1.55
CA LEU A 39 5.68 -7.00 2.53
C LEU A 39 4.78 -7.36 3.70
N ASP A 40 5.27 -7.18 4.91
CA ASP A 40 4.48 -7.25 6.12
C ASP A 40 3.84 -5.87 6.36
N VAL A 41 2.52 -5.83 6.45
CA VAL A 41 1.71 -4.64 6.67
C VAL A 41 1.22 -4.64 8.10
N GLU A 42 1.48 -3.55 8.80
CA GLU A 42 1.05 -3.34 10.18
C GLU A 42 -0.37 -2.74 10.22
N GLU A 43 -1.08 -2.93 11.33
CA GLU A 43 -2.46 -2.41 11.47
C GLU A 43 -2.48 -0.90 11.68
N GLU A 44 -1.43 -0.39 12.33
CA GLU A 44 -1.32 1.02 12.74
C GLU A 44 -0.57 1.86 11.71
N GLU A 45 0.31 1.24 10.89
CA GLU A 45 1.19 1.95 9.97
C GLU A 45 1.10 1.44 8.51
N PRO A 46 1.01 2.36 7.54
CA PRO A 46 0.98 1.99 6.14
C PRO A 46 2.36 1.55 5.65
N THR A 47 2.40 0.46 4.87
CA THR A 47 3.66 -0.10 4.34
C THR A 47 3.86 0.26 2.88
N ARG A 48 4.99 0.89 2.57
CA ARG A 48 5.32 1.30 1.20
C ARG A 48 6.20 0.29 0.48
N CYS A 49 5.83 -0.07 -0.75
CA CYS A 49 6.71 -0.83 -1.63
C CYS A 49 7.94 0.03 -2.02
N PRO A 50 9.18 -0.44 -1.81
CA PRO A 50 10.40 0.31 -2.10
C PRO A 50 10.65 0.52 -3.60
N TYR A 51 9.90 -0.16 -4.47
CA TYR A 51 10.06 -0.09 -5.93
C TYR A 51 8.92 0.68 -6.60
N CYS A 52 7.67 0.24 -6.43
CA CYS A 52 6.52 0.85 -7.10
C CYS A 52 5.97 2.09 -6.40
N SER A 53 6.48 2.42 -5.20
CA SER A 53 5.94 3.49 -4.35
C SER A 53 4.45 3.34 -4.00
N GLN A 54 3.88 2.15 -4.21
CA GLN A 54 2.53 1.80 -3.75
C GLN A 54 2.52 1.74 -2.22
N VAL A 55 1.45 2.27 -1.62
CA VAL A 55 1.27 2.32 -0.17
C VAL A 55 0.16 1.35 0.20
N PHE A 56 0.50 0.31 0.97
CA PHE A 56 -0.46 -0.68 1.44
C PHE A 56 -0.94 -0.29 2.83
N VAL A 57 -2.26 -0.14 2.97
CA VAL A 57 -2.90 0.24 4.24
C VAL A 57 -3.72 -0.95 4.71
N TYR A 58 -3.46 -1.43 5.92
CA TYR A 58 -4.28 -2.46 6.53
C TYR A 58 -5.65 -1.87 6.89
N ASP A 59 -6.70 -2.36 6.24
CA ASP A 59 -8.08 -1.95 6.45
C ASP A 59 -8.87 -3.22 6.78
N CYS A 60 -8.83 -3.63 8.04
CA CYS A 60 -9.81 -4.57 8.57
C CYS A 60 -10.94 -3.73 9.18
N THR A 61 -12.10 -3.68 8.53
CA THR A 61 -13.30 -3.06 9.13
C THR A 61 -13.89 -3.94 10.24
N VAL A 62 -13.04 -4.57 11.06
CA VAL A 62 -13.47 -5.21 12.30
C VAL A 62 -13.62 -4.08 13.28
N GLU A 63 -14.83 -3.55 13.43
CA GLU A 63 -15.18 -2.68 14.55
C GLU A 63 -14.60 -3.32 15.82
N GLN A 64 -13.68 -2.62 16.48
CA GLN A 64 -13.23 -2.99 17.81
C GLN A 64 -14.48 -2.92 18.70
N ILE A 65 -15.12 -4.06 18.91
CA ILE A 65 -16.13 -4.20 19.95
C ILE A 65 -15.34 -4.12 21.25
N GLU A 66 -15.22 -2.91 21.82
CA GLU A 66 -14.80 -2.78 23.21
C GLU A 66 -15.82 -3.53 24.05
N LEU A 67 -15.48 -4.77 24.42
CA LEU A 67 -16.20 -5.52 25.44
C LEU A 67 -15.95 -4.82 26.78
N THR A 68 -16.72 -3.76 27.06
CA THR A 68 -16.89 -3.28 28.42
C THR A 68 -17.78 -4.28 29.15
N GLU A 69 -17.18 -5.07 30.04
CA GLU A 69 -17.86 -5.93 31.01
C GLU A 69 -18.71 -5.13 32.01
#